data_AF-A0A7F8K891-F1
#
_entry.id   AF-A0A7F8K891-F1
#
_cell.length_a   1.000
_cell.length_b   1.000
_cell.length_c   1.000
_cell.angle_alpha   90.00
_cell.angle_beta   90.00
_cell.angle_gamma   90.00
#
_symmetry.space_group_name_H-M   'P 1'
#
loop_
_entity.id
_entity.type
_entity.pdbx_description
1 polymer ?
#
loop_
_entity_poly.entity_id
_entity_poly.type
_entity_poly.pdbx_seq_one_letter_code
_entity_poly.pdbx_strand_id
1 'polypeptide(L)'
;MSPSDDFFRATTVRQNNNNITGEHTRRSKATEGAENAFKVRLSLRTALGDKAYAWDTNEEYLFKAMVAFSMRRVPNREATEISHVLLCNVTQRVSFWFVVTDPSRNHTLPAVEVQSAIRMNRNRINNAFFLNDQTLEFLRIPATLAPPTDPSVPIWIIIFGVMFCIIIVATMLLILSGIRQHRR
;
A
#
# COMPACT_ATOMS: atom_id res chain seq x y z
N MET A 1 -31.59 -40.61 20.52
CA MET A 1 -30.78 -39.43 20.88
C MET A 1 -29.49 -39.97 21.49
N SER A 2 -28.37 -39.96 20.74
CA SER A 2 -27.16 -40.72 21.09
C SER A 2 -26.15 -39.84 21.85
N PRO A 3 -25.51 -40.32 22.95
CA PRO A 3 -24.54 -39.55 23.74
C PRO A 3 -23.29 -39.07 22.98
N SER A 4 -23.04 -39.62 21.79
CA SER A 4 -21.90 -39.31 20.92
C SER A 4 -22.00 -37.95 20.22
N ASP A 5 -23.22 -37.48 19.94
CA ASP A 5 -23.45 -36.23 19.19
C ASP A 5 -23.22 -34.98 20.07
N ASP A 6 -23.52 -35.06 21.37
CA ASP A 6 -23.27 -33.99 22.34
C ASP A 6 -21.77 -33.82 22.64
N PHE A 7 -21.00 -34.91 22.64
CA PHE A 7 -19.55 -34.83 22.85
C PHE A 7 -18.85 -34.13 21.68
N PHE A 8 -19.16 -34.53 20.43
CA PHE A 8 -18.61 -33.87 19.24
C PHE A 8 -18.99 -32.40 19.16
N ARG A 9 -20.25 -32.06 19.47
CA ARG A 9 -20.71 -30.66 19.50
C ARG A 9 -19.97 -29.86 20.59
N ALA A 10 -19.72 -30.45 21.76
CA ALA A 10 -19.00 -29.80 22.85
C ALA A 10 -17.51 -29.54 22.52
N THR A 11 -16.82 -30.45 21.84
CA THR A 11 -15.43 -30.24 21.41
C THR A 11 -15.33 -29.18 20.31
N THR A 12 -16.23 -29.19 19.32
CA THR A 12 -16.26 -28.16 18.27
C THR A 12 -16.54 -26.77 18.85
N VAL A 13 -17.50 -26.64 19.77
CA VAL A 13 -17.83 -25.36 20.42
C VAL A 13 -16.68 -24.88 21.30
N ARG A 14 -16.04 -25.76 22.10
CA ARG A 14 -14.85 -25.39 22.89
C ARG A 14 -13.70 -24.93 22.01
N GLN A 15 -13.38 -25.67 20.95
CA GLN A 15 -12.26 -25.33 20.07
C GLN A 15 -12.52 -24.02 19.32
N ASN A 16 -13.76 -23.76 18.89
CA ASN A 16 -14.14 -22.48 18.29
C ASN A 16 -14.02 -21.33 19.31
N ASN A 17 -14.50 -21.51 20.54
CA ASN A 17 -14.40 -20.49 21.58
C ASN A 17 -12.94 -20.19 21.97
N ASN A 18 -12.08 -21.20 22.00
CA ASN A 18 -10.64 -21.04 22.27
C ASN A 18 -9.94 -20.28 21.13
N ASN A 19 -10.32 -20.54 19.87
CA ASN A 19 -9.80 -19.82 18.70
C ASN A 19 -10.26 -18.36 18.71
N ILE A 20 -11.53 -18.09 18.98
CA ILE A 20 -12.10 -16.74 19.06
C ILE A 20 -11.45 -15.95 20.21
N THR A 21 -11.24 -16.58 21.36
CA THR A 21 -10.59 -15.95 22.52
C THR A 21 -9.11 -15.68 22.23
N GLY A 22 -8.41 -16.63 21.60
CA GLY A 22 -7.02 -16.46 21.16
C GLY A 22 -6.86 -15.35 20.10
N GLU A 23 -7.79 -15.24 19.17
CA GLU A 23 -7.80 -14.17 18.17
C GLU A 23 -8.12 -12.81 18.79
N HIS A 24 -9.10 -12.74 19.71
CA HIS A 24 -9.47 -11.52 20.41
C HIS A 24 -8.34 -11.01 21.33
N THR A 25 -7.66 -11.90 22.05
CA THR A 25 -6.48 -11.57 22.89
C THR A 25 -5.26 -11.17 22.06
N ARG A 26 -5.08 -11.71 20.85
CA ARG A 26 -4.05 -11.25 19.92
C ARG A 26 -4.40 -9.87 19.36
N ARG A 27 -5.65 -9.63 18.97
CA ARG A 27 -6.13 -8.33 18.48
C ARG A 27 -5.99 -7.24 19.54
N SER A 28 -6.21 -7.55 20.82
CA SER A 28 -5.95 -6.59 21.91
C SER A 28 -4.47 -6.28 22.15
N LYS A 29 -3.54 -7.07 21.60
CA LYS A 29 -2.09 -6.82 21.69
C LYS A 29 -1.60 -5.75 20.70
N ALA A 30 -2.34 -5.56 19.61
CA ALA A 30 -2.11 -4.50 18.63
C ALA A 30 -3.06 -3.32 18.89
N THR A 31 -3.04 -2.78 20.11
CA THR A 31 -3.80 -1.57 20.45
C THR A 31 -3.07 -0.31 19.99
N GLU A 32 -3.84 0.78 19.86
CA GLU A 32 -3.34 2.13 19.61
C GLU A 32 -2.44 2.53 20.80
N GLY A 33 -1.12 2.36 20.65
CA GLY A 33 -0.14 2.58 21.73
C GLY A 33 0.85 1.43 21.98
N ALA A 34 0.76 0.30 21.26
CA ALA A 34 1.79 -0.73 21.37
C ALA A 34 3.14 -0.21 20.83
N GLU A 35 4.22 -0.50 21.55
CA GLU A 35 5.57 0.08 21.34
C GLU A 35 6.10 -0.07 19.90
N ASN A 36 5.65 -1.11 19.17
CA ASN A 36 6.04 -1.41 17.79
C ASN A 36 4.84 -1.49 16.82
N ALA A 37 3.77 -0.73 17.08
CA ALA A 37 2.65 -0.63 16.15
C ALA A 37 2.94 0.36 15.01
N PHE A 38 2.54 -0.04 13.81
CA PHE A 38 2.66 0.75 12.60
C PHE A 38 1.29 1.11 12.06
N LYS A 39 1.05 2.41 11.86
CA LYS A 39 -0.18 2.90 11.23
C LYS A 39 -0.01 2.96 9.72
N VAL A 40 -0.96 2.36 9.03
CA VAL A 40 -1.10 2.36 7.57
C VAL A 40 -2.29 3.21 7.19
N ARG A 41 -2.13 4.01 6.15
CA ARG A 41 -3.20 4.77 5.51
C ARG A 41 -3.23 4.43 4.03
N LEU A 42 -4.40 3.99 3.56
CA LEU A 42 -4.63 3.60 2.18
C LEU A 42 -5.65 4.56 1.54
N SER A 43 -5.26 5.20 0.45
CA SER A 43 -6.08 6.14 -0.31
C SER A 43 -6.57 5.48 -1.61
N LEU A 44 -7.43 4.47 -1.47
CA LEU A 44 -7.93 3.65 -2.60
C LEU A 44 -8.65 4.49 -3.67
N ARG A 45 -9.56 5.37 -3.25
CA ARG A 45 -10.32 6.24 -4.18
C ARG A 45 -9.40 7.21 -4.93
N THR A 46 -8.37 7.73 -4.28
CA THR A 46 -7.39 8.61 -4.92
C THR A 46 -6.55 7.86 -5.94
N ALA A 47 -6.20 6.60 -5.68
CA ALA A 47 -5.38 5.79 -6.57
C ALA A 47 -6.14 5.22 -7.78
N LEU A 48 -7.36 4.71 -7.54
CA LEU A 48 -8.10 3.88 -8.49
C LEU A 48 -9.35 4.57 -9.06
N GLY A 49 -9.73 5.74 -8.53
CA GLY A 49 -10.94 6.46 -8.93
C GLY A 49 -12.18 5.60 -8.78
N ASP A 50 -12.97 5.50 -9.85
CA ASP A 50 -14.21 4.72 -9.91
C ASP A 50 -14.01 3.20 -9.93
N LYS A 51 -12.77 2.74 -10.11
CA LYS A 51 -12.39 1.31 -10.07
C LYS A 51 -11.89 0.88 -8.69
N ALA A 52 -12.05 1.72 -7.66
CA ALA A 52 -11.61 1.39 -6.31
C ALA A 52 -12.41 0.20 -5.75
N TYR A 53 -11.68 -0.85 -5.39
CA TYR A 53 -12.26 -2.02 -4.73
C TYR A 53 -12.60 -1.70 -3.26
N ALA A 54 -13.51 -2.49 -2.69
CA ALA A 54 -13.83 -2.42 -1.27
C ALA A 54 -12.73 -3.12 -0.46
N TRP A 55 -12.34 -2.54 0.67
CA TRP A 55 -11.40 -3.20 1.57
C TRP A 55 -12.15 -4.21 2.44
N ASP A 56 -12.08 -5.49 2.06
CA ASP A 56 -12.74 -6.61 2.73
C ASP A 56 -11.73 -7.56 3.40
N THR A 57 -12.24 -8.66 3.97
CA THR A 57 -11.43 -9.66 4.68
C THR A 57 -10.36 -10.35 3.81
N ASN A 58 -10.59 -10.44 2.50
CA ASN A 58 -9.66 -10.99 1.51
C ASN A 58 -8.50 -10.03 1.29
N GLU A 59 -8.74 -8.72 1.17
CA GLU A 59 -7.68 -7.72 1.06
C GLU A 59 -6.87 -7.62 2.36
N GLU A 60 -7.53 -7.75 3.52
CA GLU A 60 -6.83 -7.86 4.80
C GLU A 60 -5.92 -9.10 4.84
N TYR A 61 -6.40 -10.24 4.36
CA TYR A 61 -5.61 -11.47 4.29
C TYR A 61 -4.42 -11.33 3.34
N LEU A 62 -4.65 -10.76 2.15
CA LEU A 62 -3.59 -10.47 1.17
C LEU A 62 -2.54 -9.54 1.76
N PHE A 63 -2.96 -8.52 2.52
CA PHE A 63 -2.04 -7.61 3.19
C PHE A 63 -1.19 -8.34 4.24
N LYS A 64 -1.82 -9.14 5.11
CA LYS A 64 -1.09 -9.97 6.09
C LYS A 64 -0.08 -10.89 5.40
N ALA A 65 -0.47 -11.51 4.28
CA ALA A 65 0.40 -12.38 3.50
C ALA A 65 1.60 -11.63 2.91
N MET A 66 1.39 -10.43 2.36
CA MET A 66 2.46 -9.60 1.80
C MET A 66 3.43 -9.09 2.87
N VAL A 67 2.92 -8.73 4.06
CA VAL A 67 3.77 -8.35 5.20
C VAL A 67 4.57 -9.56 5.70
N ALA A 68 3.93 -10.71 5.91
CA ALA A 68 4.62 -11.93 6.32
C ALA A 68 5.69 -12.36 5.30
N PHE A 69 5.37 -12.26 4.00
CA PHE A 69 6.32 -12.50 2.91
C PHE A 69 7.52 -11.55 2.98
N SER A 70 7.28 -10.27 3.26
CA SER A 70 8.34 -9.27 3.37
C SER A 70 9.28 -9.55 4.54
N MET A 71 8.72 -10.03 5.66
CA MET A 71 9.50 -10.39 6.85
C MET A 71 10.38 -11.63 6.65
N ARG A 72 9.99 -12.58 5.80
CA ARG A 72 10.82 -13.76 5.48
C ARG A 72 12.12 -13.43 4.75
N ARG A 73 12.20 -12.27 4.11
CA ARG A 73 13.44 -11.81 3.46
C ARG A 73 14.45 -11.21 4.44
N VAL A 74 14.06 -11.00 5.70
CA VAL A 74 14.98 -10.52 6.75
C VAL A 74 15.84 -11.70 7.21
N PRO A 75 17.18 -11.54 7.30
CA PRO A 75 18.05 -12.60 7.80
C PRO A 75 17.64 -13.01 9.24
N ASN A 76 17.72 -14.32 9.54
CA ASN A 76 17.31 -14.95 10.81
C ASN A 76 15.80 -15.04 11.10
N ARG A 77 14.92 -14.84 10.11
CA ARG A 77 13.44 -14.82 10.29
C ARG A 77 12.68 -15.72 9.29
N GLU A 78 13.19 -16.92 9.03
CA GLU A 78 12.68 -17.83 7.99
C GLU A 78 11.21 -18.29 8.18
N ALA A 79 10.67 -18.24 9.39
CA ALA A 79 9.36 -18.83 9.74
C ALA A 79 8.27 -17.81 10.11
N THR A 80 8.30 -16.57 9.59
CA THR A 80 7.16 -15.64 9.85
C THR A 80 5.94 -16.10 9.05
N GLU A 81 4.93 -16.62 9.75
CA GLU A 81 3.60 -16.95 9.21
C GLU A 81 2.63 -15.76 9.26
N ILE A 82 1.57 -15.85 8.45
CA ILE A 82 0.50 -14.84 8.34
C ILE A 82 -0.20 -14.60 9.68
N SER A 83 -0.29 -15.64 10.52
CA SER A 83 -0.88 -15.64 11.86
C SER A 83 -0.18 -14.69 12.85
N HIS A 84 1.05 -14.28 12.55
CA HIS A 84 1.86 -13.37 13.36
C HIS A 84 1.71 -11.90 12.96
N VAL A 85 0.93 -11.60 11.92
CA VAL A 85 0.60 -10.23 11.50
C VAL A 85 -0.79 -9.90 12.01
N LEU A 86 -0.85 -9.00 12.98
CA LEU A 86 -2.08 -8.61 13.66
C LEU A 86 -2.52 -7.25 13.14
N LEU A 87 -3.77 -7.15 12.68
CA LEU A 87 -4.39 -5.90 12.23
C LEU A 87 -5.45 -5.45 13.22
N CYS A 88 -5.42 -4.16 13.54
CA CYS A 88 -6.29 -3.53 14.52
C CYS A 88 -6.79 -2.17 14.09
N ASN A 89 -7.96 -1.81 14.62
CA ASN A 89 -8.62 -0.54 14.38
C ASN A 89 -8.78 -0.22 12.88
N VAL A 90 -9.35 -1.18 12.13
CA VAL A 90 -9.65 -1.01 10.70
C VAL A 90 -10.83 -0.04 10.57
N THR A 91 -10.56 1.11 9.98
CA THR A 91 -11.55 2.17 9.76
C THR A 91 -12.14 2.11 8.35
N GLN A 92 -13.31 2.73 8.15
CA GLN A 92 -13.96 2.82 6.83
C GLN A 92 -13.13 3.55 5.76
N ARG A 93 -12.27 4.49 6.17
CA ARG A 93 -11.31 5.17 5.27
C ARG A 93 -10.05 4.34 5.02
N VAL A 94 -10.05 3.06 5.41
CA VAL A 94 -8.94 2.12 5.26
C VAL A 94 -7.65 2.65 5.88
N SER A 95 -7.77 3.00 7.16
CA SER A 95 -6.62 3.15 8.05
C SER A 95 -6.68 2.10 9.13
N PHE A 96 -5.54 1.47 9.40
CA PHE A 96 -5.41 0.45 10.44
C PHE A 96 -4.00 0.44 11.01
N TRP A 97 -3.89 -0.11 12.21
CA TRP A 97 -2.63 -0.41 12.85
C TRP A 97 -2.26 -1.86 12.60
N PHE A 98 -1.00 -2.14 12.34
CA PHE A 98 -0.49 -3.52 12.34
C PHE A 98 0.73 -3.68 13.23
N VAL A 99 0.86 -4.88 13.78
CA VAL A 99 2.02 -5.32 14.57
C VAL A 99 2.45 -6.67 14.04
N VAL A 100 3.77 -6.89 13.99
CA VAL A 100 4.35 -8.19 13.68
C VAL A 100 4.92 -8.78 14.96
N THR A 101 4.51 -10.00 15.30
CA THR A 101 5.04 -10.75 16.45
C THR A 101 6.07 -11.77 16.02
N ASP A 102 7.04 -12.05 16.88
CA ASP A 102 8.02 -13.12 16.63
C ASP A 102 7.35 -14.50 16.82
N PRO A 103 7.50 -15.44 15.86
CA PRO A 103 7.01 -16.82 15.99
C PRO A 103 7.61 -17.58 17.19
N SER A 104 8.82 -17.22 17.61
CA SER A 104 9.59 -17.98 18.61
C SER A 104 9.40 -17.49 20.04
N ARG A 105 9.10 -16.19 20.23
CA ARG A 105 9.14 -15.57 21.57
C ARG A 105 7.91 -14.77 21.97
N ASN A 106 6.83 -14.78 21.17
CA ASN A 106 5.60 -14.03 21.46
C ASN A 106 5.81 -12.52 21.77
N HIS A 107 6.98 -11.96 21.49
CA HIS A 107 7.29 -10.54 21.63
C HIS A 107 7.04 -9.81 20.32
N THR A 108 6.79 -8.50 20.39
CA THR A 108 6.67 -7.66 19.19
C THR A 108 8.03 -7.45 18.56
N LEU A 109 8.09 -7.52 17.24
CA LEU A 109 9.33 -7.29 16.51
C LEU A 109 9.77 -5.82 16.61
N PRO A 110 11.09 -5.56 16.71
CA PRO A 110 11.59 -4.20 16.78
C PRO A 110 11.23 -3.45 15.50
N ALA A 111 10.82 -2.19 15.66
CA ALA A 111 10.31 -1.40 14.55
C ALA A 111 11.30 -1.27 13.37
N VAL A 112 12.60 -1.22 13.66
CA VAL A 112 13.67 -1.05 12.65
C VAL A 112 13.70 -2.20 11.65
N GLU A 113 13.50 -3.43 12.12
CA GLU A 113 13.53 -4.63 11.26
C GLU A 113 12.26 -4.73 10.39
N VAL A 114 11.10 -4.44 10.98
CA VAL A 114 9.84 -4.41 10.23
C VAL A 114 9.87 -3.31 9.17
N GLN A 115 10.41 -2.16 9.52
CA GLN A 115 10.57 -1.03 8.61
C GLN A 115 11.50 -1.36 7.44
N SER A 116 12.65 -1.98 7.70
CA SER A 116 13.60 -2.35 6.64
C SER A 116 13.03 -3.43 5.71
N ALA A 117 12.32 -4.42 6.26
CA ALA A 117 11.65 -5.47 5.51
C ALA A 117 10.58 -4.92 4.54
N ILE A 118 9.75 -4.01 5.04
CA ILE A 118 8.70 -3.34 4.26
C ILE A 118 9.34 -2.43 3.21
N ARG A 119 10.35 -1.64 3.58
CA ARG A 119 11.10 -0.78 2.67
C ARG A 119 11.68 -1.55 1.49
N MET A 120 12.25 -2.72 1.72
CA MET A 120 12.85 -3.55 0.66
C MET A 120 11.81 -4.13 -0.31
N ASN A 121 10.59 -4.41 0.16
CA ASN A 121 9.53 -5.02 -0.64
C ASN A 121 8.41 -4.05 -1.02
N ARG A 122 8.58 -2.74 -0.76
CA ARG A 122 7.53 -1.73 -0.93
C ARG A 122 6.97 -1.69 -2.36
N ASN A 123 7.83 -1.75 -3.36
CA ASN A 123 7.42 -1.80 -4.77
C ASN A 123 6.50 -3.01 -5.07
N ARG A 124 6.77 -4.18 -4.49
CA ARG A 124 5.95 -5.38 -4.69
C ARG A 124 4.61 -5.27 -3.97
N ILE A 125 4.59 -4.70 -2.77
CA ILE A 125 3.37 -4.46 -1.99
C ILE A 125 2.47 -3.47 -2.74
N ASN A 126 3.03 -2.34 -3.16
CA ASN A 126 2.37 -1.32 -3.95
C ASN A 126 1.72 -1.90 -5.21
N ASN A 127 2.49 -2.65 -6.00
CA ASN A 127 1.99 -3.27 -7.23
C ASN A 127 0.90 -4.31 -6.97
N ALA A 128 0.96 -5.06 -5.86
CA ALA A 128 -0.07 -6.04 -5.52
C ALA A 128 -1.43 -5.40 -5.21
N PHE A 129 -1.45 -4.14 -4.74
CA PHE A 129 -2.68 -3.39 -4.45
C PHE A 129 -3.00 -2.33 -5.51
N PHE A 130 -2.21 -2.22 -6.59
CA PHE A 130 -2.29 -1.14 -7.58
C PHE A 130 -2.22 0.26 -6.93
N LEU A 131 -1.41 0.37 -5.88
CA LEU A 131 -1.19 1.60 -5.12
C LEU A 131 0.22 2.13 -5.36
N ASN A 132 0.37 3.45 -5.26
CA ASN A 132 1.65 4.13 -5.36
C ASN A 132 2.16 4.56 -3.97
N ASP A 133 3.42 4.99 -3.92
CA ASP A 133 4.10 5.45 -2.70
C ASP A 133 3.40 6.60 -1.97
N GLN A 134 2.55 7.36 -2.67
CA GLN A 134 1.74 8.47 -2.15
C GLN A 134 0.36 8.02 -1.65
N THR A 135 -0.16 6.89 -2.15
CA THR A 135 -1.50 6.40 -1.82
C THR A 135 -1.47 5.31 -0.76
N LEU A 136 -0.30 4.72 -0.50
CA LEU A 136 -0.04 3.80 0.60
C LEU A 136 1.03 4.40 1.52
N GLU A 137 0.56 5.06 2.57
CA GLU A 137 1.41 5.71 3.55
C GLU A 137 1.58 4.85 4.80
N PHE A 138 2.85 4.62 5.16
CA PHE A 138 3.23 4.06 6.45
C PHE A 138 3.70 5.22 7.32
N LEU A 139 2.94 5.64 8.34
CA LEU A 139 3.23 6.88 9.10
C LEU A 139 4.59 6.88 9.81
N ARG A 140 5.24 5.73 9.95
CA ARG A 140 6.55 5.57 10.59
C ARG A 140 7.67 5.19 9.61
N ILE A 141 7.35 4.99 8.32
CA ILE A 141 8.31 4.62 7.28
C ILE A 141 8.32 5.72 6.22
N PRO A 142 9.38 6.56 6.16
CA PRO A 142 9.45 7.63 5.17
C PRO A 142 9.44 7.01 3.76
N ALA A 143 8.76 7.70 2.83
CA ALA A 143 8.65 7.26 1.45
C ALA A 143 10.03 7.02 0.84
N THR A 144 10.19 5.90 0.15
CA THR A 144 11.50 5.43 -0.35
C THR A 144 11.80 5.93 -1.75
N LEU A 145 10.80 6.47 -2.45
CA LEU A 145 10.97 7.10 -3.74
C LEU A 145 11.10 8.62 -3.53
N ALA A 146 12.13 9.19 -4.15
CA ALA A 146 12.23 10.62 -4.36
C ALA A 146 10.91 11.13 -4.97
N PRO A 147 10.50 12.37 -4.68
CA PRO A 147 9.27 12.96 -5.21
C PRO A 147 9.19 12.73 -6.73
N PRO A 148 7.96 12.56 -7.27
CA PRO A 148 7.77 12.33 -8.70
C PRO A 148 8.63 13.30 -9.49
N THR A 149 9.41 12.80 -10.44
CA THR A 149 10.29 13.65 -11.25
C THR A 149 9.39 14.64 -11.96
N ASP A 150 9.44 15.90 -11.54
CA ASP A 150 8.77 16.98 -12.24
C ASP A 150 9.22 16.90 -13.71
N PRO A 151 8.31 17.05 -14.67
CA PRO A 151 8.67 17.01 -16.07
C PRO A 151 9.83 17.99 -16.30
N SER A 152 10.94 17.48 -16.82
CA SER A 152 12.20 18.23 -16.98
C SER A 152 12.05 19.53 -17.78
N VAL A 153 10.92 19.68 -18.48
CA VAL A 153 10.48 20.90 -19.15
C VAL A 153 9.02 21.22 -18.81
N PRO A 154 8.70 22.46 -18.37
CA PRO A 154 7.32 22.90 -18.19
C PRO A 154 6.50 22.81 -19.48
N ILE A 155 5.28 22.27 -19.39
CA ILE A 155 4.35 22.07 -20.51
C ILE A 155 4.12 23.37 -21.32
N TRP A 156 4.09 24.51 -20.63
CA TRP A 156 3.86 25.81 -21.27
C TRP A 156 4.98 26.21 -22.24
N ILE A 157 6.24 25.79 -22.02
CA ILE A 157 7.35 26.04 -22.94
C ILE A 157 7.15 25.30 -24.27
N ILE A 158 6.59 24.09 -24.22
CA ILE A 158 6.27 23.29 -25.42
C ILE A 158 5.21 24.02 -26.24
N ILE A 159 4.15 24.50 -25.59
CA ILE A 159 3.07 25.25 -26.24
C ILE A 159 3.60 26.55 -26.85
N PHE A 160 4.43 27.29 -26.11
CA PHE A 160 5.06 28.52 -26.60
C PHE A 160 5.91 28.26 -27.85
N GLY A 161 6.75 27.22 -27.85
CA GLY A 161 7.60 26.86 -28.97
C GLY A 161 6.82 26.54 -30.25
N VAL A 162 5.73 25.77 -30.14
CA VAL A 162 4.89 25.43 -31.30
C VAL A 162 4.21 26.68 -31.87
N MET A 163 3.63 27.53 -31.02
CA MET A 163 2.97 28.76 -31.46
C MET A 163 3.95 29.72 -32.15
N PHE A 164 5.15 29.89 -31.58
CA PHE A 164 6.17 30.75 -32.15
C PHE A 164 6.63 30.24 -33.52
N CYS A 165 6.77 28.93 -33.69
CA CYS A 165 7.15 28.32 -34.96
C CYS A 165 6.08 28.55 -36.06
N ILE A 166 4.79 28.38 -35.72
CA ILE A 166 3.68 28.65 -36.65
C ILE A 166 3.66 30.12 -37.08
N ILE A 167 3.85 31.05 -36.14
CA ILE A 167 3.86 32.49 -36.43
C ILE A 167 5.03 32.86 -37.35
N ILE A 168 6.23 32.33 -37.10
CA ILE A 168 7.40 32.57 -37.95
C ILE A 168 7.16 32.05 -39.37
N VAL A 169 6.65 30.83 -39.51
CA VAL A 169 6.37 30.22 -40.83
C VAL A 169 5.32 31.03 -41.57
N ALA A 170 4.22 31.40 -40.91
CA ALA A 170 3.18 32.23 -41.50
C ALA A 170 3.73 33.59 -41.96
N THR A 171 4.54 34.24 -41.14
CA THR A 171 5.17 35.53 -41.46
C THR A 171 6.11 35.41 -42.66
N MET A 172 6.96 34.37 -42.69
CA MET A 172 7.88 34.12 -43.80
C MET A 172 7.14 33.85 -45.11
N LEU A 173 6.09 33.03 -45.09
CA LEU A 173 5.27 32.77 -46.27
C LEU A 173 4.58 34.03 -46.78
N LEU A 174 4.12 34.91 -45.87
CA LEU A 174 3.47 36.17 -46.22
C LEU A 174 4.45 37.15 -46.86
N ILE A 175 5.68 37.27 -46.33
CA ILE A 175 6.73 38.10 -46.92
C ILE A 175 7.13 37.57 -48.31
N LEU A 176 7.38 36.26 -48.44
CA LEU A 176 7.75 35.64 -49.72
C LEU A 176 6.65 35.79 -50.77
N SER A 177 5.39 35.66 -50.36
CA SER A 177 4.22 35.87 -51.24
C SER A 177 4.09 37.33 -51.64
N GLY A 178 4.28 38.28 -50.71
CA GLY A 178 4.25 39.71 -51.01
C GLY A 178 5.32 40.12 -52.02
N ILE A 179 6.55 39.63 -51.88
CA ILE A 179 7.64 39.91 -52.82
C ILE A 179 7.39 39.26 -54.18
N ARG A 180 6.87 38.03 -54.22
CA ARG A 180 6.51 37.35 -55.49
C ARG A 180 5.35 38.05 -56.20
N GLN A 181 4.36 38.53 -55.47
CA GLN A 181 3.21 39.26 -56.02
C GLN A 181 3.65 40.59 -56.65
N HIS A 182 4.65 41.27 -56.07
CA HIS A 182 5.18 42.53 -56.61
C HIS A 182 6.11 42.33 -57.82
N ARG A 183 6.62 41.11 -58.06
CA ARG A 183 7.48 40.79 -59.22
C ARG A 183 6.73 40.25 -60.45
N ARG A 184 5.42 40.01 -60.34
CA ARG A 184 4.53 39.73 -61.49
C ARG A 184 3.81 41.00 -61.89
#